data_AF-H1RZU1-F1
#
_entry.id   AF-H1RZU1-F1
#
_cell.length_a   1.000
_cell.length_b   1.000
_cell.length_c   1.000
_cell.angle_alpha   90.00
_cell.angle_beta   90.00
_cell.angle_gamma   90.00
#
_symmetry.space_group_name_H-M   'P 1'
#
loop_
_entity.id
_entity.type
_entity.pdbx_description
1 polymer ?
#
loop_
_entity_poly.entity_id
_entity_poly.type
_entity_poly.pdbx_seq_one_letter_code
_entity_poly.pdbx_strand_id
1 'polypeptide(L)'
;MLAVRPTLTPAAVGQLLQKSARPFVDASCNTSICGAGMLDALGAVTLAAQAIIPTAAATAPKSATTGTTVALDGSQSSSTNVSYAWTQLSGPTVTLLNANAAVASFTPTVAGDYQFGLTVTDNASGLSAGTSVLLSATAPAGTSSGSNSSGGGGGAFSLVEALLLLAGGLLAFVGRRRIPADSA
;
A
#
# COMPACT_ATOMS: atom_id res chain seq x y z
N MET A 1 23.42 1.11 37.38
CA MET A 1 23.65 -0.26 36.86
C MET A 1 24.27 -0.14 35.48
N LEU A 2 25.41 -0.79 35.25
CA LEU A 2 26.09 -0.74 33.96
C LEU A 2 25.33 -1.64 32.97
N ALA A 3 24.78 -1.08 31.90
CA ALA A 3 24.13 -1.87 30.87
C ALA A 3 25.21 -2.64 30.09
N VAL A 4 25.06 -3.97 29.99
CA VAL A 4 26.00 -4.85 29.27
C VAL A 4 26.27 -4.32 27.86
N ARG A 5 25.21 -3.83 27.18
CA ARG A 5 25.30 -3.03 25.96
C ARG A 5 24.15 -2.02 25.87
N PRO A 6 24.42 -0.71 25.94
CA PRO A 6 23.38 0.31 25.87
C PRO A 6 22.75 0.46 24.47
N THR A 7 23.35 -0.12 23.43
CA THR A 7 22.87 -0.03 22.04
C THR A 7 21.83 -1.08 21.67
N LEU A 8 21.50 -2.01 22.57
CA LEU A 8 20.51 -3.05 22.31
C LEU A 8 19.11 -2.45 22.18
N THR A 9 18.46 -2.68 21.04
CA THR A 9 17.06 -2.33 20.84
C THR A 9 16.16 -3.31 21.61
N PRO A 10 14.94 -2.92 22.01
CA PRO A 10 14.00 -3.84 22.66
C PRO A 10 13.73 -5.12 21.86
N ALA A 11 13.68 -5.00 20.52
CA ALA A 11 13.54 -6.15 19.62
C ALA A 11 14.75 -7.09 19.70
N ALA A 12 15.98 -6.55 19.69
CA ALA A 12 17.19 -7.34 19.83
C ALA A 12 17.29 -8.04 21.20
N VAL A 13 16.81 -7.39 22.28
CA VAL A 13 16.71 -8.03 23.60
C VAL A 13 15.77 -9.23 23.55
N GLY A 14 14.59 -9.10 22.94
CA GLY A 14 13.65 -10.21 22.77
C GLY A 14 14.28 -11.40 22.02
N GLN A 15 14.99 -11.13 20.93
CA GLN A 15 15.69 -12.16 20.16
C GLN A 15 16.81 -12.84 20.97
N LEU A 16 17.59 -12.08 21.75
CA LEU A 16 18.62 -12.64 22.62
C LEU A 16 18.04 -13.52 23.72
N LEU A 17 16.92 -13.11 24.32
CA LEU A 17 16.21 -13.91 25.33
C LEU A 17 15.66 -15.21 24.75
N GLN A 18 15.12 -15.17 23.53
CA GLN A 18 14.68 -16.39 22.82
C GLN A 18 15.87 -17.31 22.49
N LYS A 19 16.99 -16.75 22.03
CA LYS A 19 18.20 -17.52 21.67
C LYS A 19 18.90 -18.17 22.87
N SER A 20 18.78 -17.56 24.05
CA SER A 20 19.34 -18.08 25.30
C SER A 20 18.39 -19.03 26.04
N ALA A 21 17.16 -19.23 25.55
CA ALA A 21 16.22 -20.14 26.21
C ALA A 21 16.72 -21.59 26.15
N ARG A 22 16.60 -22.30 27.29
CA ARG A 22 16.92 -23.72 27.41
C ARG A 22 15.64 -24.56 27.44
N PRO A 23 15.67 -25.82 26.96
CA PRO A 23 14.54 -26.73 27.06
C PRO A 23 14.04 -26.89 28.51
N PHE A 24 12.76 -27.18 28.67
CA PHE A 24 12.20 -27.47 29.98
C PHE A 24 12.79 -28.75 30.56
N VAL A 25 13.10 -28.73 31.85
CA VAL A 25 13.56 -29.92 32.60
C VAL A 25 12.39 -30.85 32.96
N ASP A 26 11.17 -30.33 32.97
CA ASP A 26 9.95 -31.07 33.30
C ASP A 26 9.15 -31.42 32.03
N ALA A 27 8.72 -32.68 31.93
CA ALA A 27 7.98 -33.21 30.78
C ALA A 27 6.56 -32.60 30.62
N SER A 28 6.01 -31.98 31.67
CA SER A 28 4.69 -31.33 31.67
C SER A 28 4.69 -30.00 30.91
N CYS A 29 5.86 -29.49 30.56
CA CYS A 29 6.05 -28.15 30.02
C CYS A 29 6.64 -28.28 28.61
N ASN A 30 5.88 -27.83 27.60
CA ASN A 30 6.31 -27.83 26.20
C ASN A 30 6.13 -26.44 25.57
N THR A 31 6.52 -26.30 24.30
CA THR A 31 6.45 -25.02 23.59
C THR A 31 5.05 -24.45 23.42
N SER A 32 4.01 -25.28 23.54
CA SER A 32 2.60 -24.88 23.52
C SER A 32 2.05 -24.45 24.88
N ILE A 33 2.52 -25.06 25.98
CA ILE A 33 2.01 -24.78 27.34
C ILE A 33 2.79 -23.64 28.00
N CYS A 34 4.12 -23.67 27.86
CA CYS A 34 5.04 -22.83 28.63
C CYS A 34 5.87 -21.87 27.77
N GLY A 35 5.69 -21.90 26.44
CA GLY A 35 6.47 -21.10 25.50
C GLY A 35 7.86 -21.69 25.22
N ALA A 36 8.78 -20.89 24.69
CA ALA A 36 10.01 -21.39 24.04
C ALA A 36 11.06 -22.05 24.97
N GLY A 37 10.88 -22.01 26.29
CA GLY A 37 11.82 -22.59 27.26
C GLY A 37 11.99 -21.74 28.52
N MET A 38 12.95 -22.12 29.37
CA MET A 38 13.40 -21.29 30.50
C MET A 38 14.53 -20.37 30.07
N LEU A 39 14.48 -19.10 30.51
CA LEU A 39 15.53 -18.12 30.24
C LEU A 39 16.84 -18.51 30.94
N ASP A 40 17.94 -18.60 30.18
CA ASP A 40 19.29 -18.65 30.74
C ASP A 40 19.84 -17.22 30.83
N ALA A 41 19.73 -16.62 32.01
CA ALA A 41 20.20 -15.26 32.25
C ALA A 41 21.71 -15.09 31.97
N LEU A 42 22.53 -16.11 32.28
CA LEU A 42 23.97 -16.05 32.03
C LEU A 42 24.25 -16.13 30.52
N GLY A 43 23.60 -17.06 29.83
CA GLY A 43 23.67 -17.18 28.37
C GLY A 43 23.20 -15.92 27.65
N ALA A 44 22.14 -15.27 28.14
CA ALA A 44 21.64 -14.02 27.60
C ALA A 44 22.68 -12.90 27.71
N VAL A 45 23.35 -12.77 28.87
CA VAL A 45 24.37 -11.75 29.10
C VAL A 45 25.62 -11.98 28.24
N THR A 46 26.06 -13.22 28.07
CA THR A 46 27.25 -13.54 27.25
C THR A 46 26.98 -13.31 25.75
N LEU A 47 25.79 -13.68 25.26
CA LEU A 47 25.35 -13.38 23.90
C LEU A 47 25.18 -11.87 23.69
N ALA A 48 24.60 -11.17 24.66
CA ALA A 48 24.44 -9.73 24.61
C ALA A 48 25.79 -9.05 24.44
N ALA A 49 26.79 -9.35 25.28
CA ALA A 49 28.11 -8.70 25.23
C ALA A 49 28.75 -8.69 23.83
N GLN A 50 28.56 -9.75 23.05
CA GLN A 50 29.16 -9.95 21.72
C GLN A 50 28.17 -9.77 20.55
N ALA A 51 26.94 -9.33 20.82
CA ALA A 51 25.92 -9.19 19.78
C ALA A 51 26.38 -8.27 18.64
N ILE A 52 25.91 -8.49 17.42
CA ILE A 52 26.04 -7.51 16.35
C ILE A 52 24.62 -7.13 15.98
N ILE A 53 24.28 -5.86 16.16
CA ILE A 53 22.90 -5.40 16.01
C ILE A 53 22.80 -4.81 14.61
N PRO A 54 22.06 -5.45 13.69
CA PRO A 54 21.88 -4.87 12.37
C PRO A 54 20.99 -3.63 12.48
N THR A 55 21.20 -2.68 11.58
CA THR A 55 20.31 -1.52 11.40
C THR A 55 19.57 -1.67 10.09
N ALA A 56 18.24 -1.66 10.15
CA ALA A 56 17.38 -1.73 8.96
C ALA A 56 17.07 -0.33 8.46
N ALA A 57 17.37 -0.06 7.19
CA ALA A 57 16.99 1.17 6.50
C ALA A 57 16.41 0.82 5.13
N ALA A 58 15.23 1.34 4.83
CA ALA A 58 14.51 1.07 3.60
C ALA A 58 13.99 2.38 3.00
N THR A 59 14.09 2.50 1.68
CA THR A 59 13.58 3.63 0.91
C THR A 59 12.78 3.11 -0.29
N ALA A 60 11.69 3.79 -0.60
CA ALA A 60 10.88 3.58 -1.79
C ALA A 60 10.36 4.93 -2.28
N PRO A 61 9.99 5.07 -3.57
CA PRO A 61 9.24 6.24 -4.01
C PRO A 61 7.90 6.32 -3.24
N LYS A 62 7.41 7.55 -3.02
CA LYS A 62 6.12 7.77 -2.33
C LYS A 62 4.93 7.42 -3.22
N SER A 63 5.11 7.51 -4.54
CA SER A 63 4.09 7.19 -5.52
C SER A 63 4.69 6.57 -6.78
N ALA A 64 3.88 5.77 -7.48
CA ALA A 64 4.22 5.18 -8.77
C ALA A 64 2.98 5.04 -9.66
N THR A 65 3.18 4.97 -10.97
CA THR A 65 2.10 4.68 -11.91
C THR A 65 1.99 3.16 -12.07
N THR A 66 0.78 2.61 -12.11
CA THR A 66 0.61 1.17 -12.39
C THR A 66 1.24 0.80 -13.74
N GLY A 67 1.89 -0.35 -13.81
CA GLY A 67 2.65 -0.81 -14.97
C GLY A 67 4.10 -0.32 -15.01
N THR A 68 4.53 0.57 -14.10
CA THR A 68 5.93 1.00 -13.99
C THR A 68 6.66 0.23 -12.91
N THR A 69 7.90 -0.20 -13.18
CA THR A 69 8.71 -0.92 -12.19
C THR A 69 9.14 0.01 -11.07
N VAL A 70 8.90 -0.41 -9.83
CA VAL A 70 9.29 0.28 -8.60
C VAL A 70 10.45 -0.48 -7.96
N ALA A 71 11.47 0.25 -7.53
CA ALA A 71 12.57 -0.27 -6.73
C ALA A 71 12.33 -0.01 -5.23
N LEU A 72 12.61 -1.02 -4.43
CA LEU A 72 12.68 -0.97 -2.97
C LEU A 72 14.16 -1.08 -2.59
N ASP A 73 14.70 -0.05 -1.95
CA ASP A 73 16.13 0.05 -1.66
C ASP A 73 16.42 -0.09 -0.17
N GLY A 74 17.13 -1.15 0.18
CA GLY A 74 17.57 -1.48 1.54
C GLY A 74 19.06 -1.27 1.76
N SER A 75 19.79 -0.73 0.77
CA SER A 75 21.27 -0.65 0.74
C SER A 75 21.89 0.16 1.87
N GLN A 76 21.12 1.05 2.51
CA GLN A 76 21.55 1.82 3.68
C GLN A 76 21.47 1.02 4.98
N SER A 77 21.00 -0.23 4.94
CA SER A 77 21.06 -1.13 6.08
C SER A 77 22.49 -1.53 6.39
N SER A 78 22.80 -1.78 7.67
CA SER A 78 24.18 -2.05 8.09
C SER A 78 24.27 -3.23 9.05
N SER A 79 25.25 -4.11 8.79
CA SER A 79 25.76 -5.14 9.69
C SER A 79 27.10 -5.68 9.19
N THR A 80 27.78 -6.53 9.96
CA THR A 80 29.01 -7.21 9.53
C THR A 80 28.78 -8.23 8.41
N ASN A 81 27.68 -8.99 8.46
CA ASN A 81 27.32 -9.92 7.41
C ASN A 81 25.79 -9.96 7.26
N VAL A 82 25.27 -9.10 6.38
CA VAL A 82 23.83 -8.83 6.28
C VAL A 82 23.14 -9.72 5.24
N SER A 83 22.02 -10.30 5.65
CA SER A 83 21.02 -10.92 4.78
C SER A 83 19.77 -10.04 4.70
N TYR A 84 19.13 -9.96 3.54
CA TYR A 84 17.94 -9.15 3.29
C TYR A 84 16.74 -10.05 3.06
N ALA A 85 15.57 -9.61 3.52
CA ALA A 85 14.29 -10.24 3.24
C ALA A 85 13.19 -9.17 3.10
N TRP A 86 12.74 -8.95 1.87
CA TRP A 86 11.61 -8.11 1.53
C TRP A 86 10.33 -8.92 1.54
N THR A 87 9.30 -8.37 2.16
CA THR A 87 7.97 -8.97 2.24
C THR A 87 6.92 -7.91 1.97
N GLN A 88 5.86 -8.28 1.26
CA GLN A 88 4.69 -7.44 1.18
C GLN A 88 3.85 -7.63 2.45
N LEU A 89 3.53 -6.52 3.13
CA LEU A 89 2.76 -6.52 4.37
C LEU A 89 1.28 -6.24 4.11
N SER A 90 0.97 -5.39 3.14
CA SER A 90 -0.40 -5.05 2.76
C SER A 90 -0.50 -4.53 1.31
N GLY A 91 -1.75 -4.37 0.85
CA GLY A 91 -2.07 -3.94 -0.51
C GLY A 91 -2.29 -5.10 -1.49
N PRO A 92 -2.56 -4.79 -2.77
CA PRO A 92 -2.74 -5.79 -3.82
C PRO A 92 -1.50 -6.67 -3.99
N THR A 93 -1.64 -8.00 -4.09
CA THR A 93 -0.49 -8.90 -4.17
C THR A 93 0.38 -8.64 -5.40
N VAL A 94 1.69 -8.52 -5.18
CA VAL A 94 2.70 -8.38 -6.24
C VAL A 94 3.79 -9.45 -6.13
N THR A 95 4.42 -9.76 -7.25
CA THR A 95 5.64 -10.57 -7.28
C THR A 95 6.84 -9.66 -7.03
N LEU A 96 7.56 -9.90 -5.94
CA LEU A 96 8.83 -9.24 -5.65
C LEU A 96 9.98 -9.97 -6.36
N LEU A 97 10.71 -9.25 -7.19
CA LEU A 97 11.97 -9.69 -7.77
C LEU A 97 13.12 -9.33 -6.82
N ASN A 98 14.09 -10.24 -6.67
CA ASN A 98 15.24 -10.08 -5.79
C ASN A 98 14.84 -9.77 -4.33
N ALA A 99 13.78 -10.41 -3.83
CA ALA A 99 13.27 -10.18 -2.47
C ALA A 99 14.31 -10.48 -1.36
N ASN A 100 15.37 -11.23 -1.67
CA ASN A 100 16.48 -11.55 -0.77
C ASN A 100 17.74 -10.70 -0.98
N ALA A 101 17.66 -9.64 -1.79
CA ALA A 101 18.77 -8.73 -2.07
C ALA A 101 18.58 -7.36 -1.42
N ALA A 102 19.64 -6.55 -1.41
CA ALA A 102 19.59 -5.18 -0.91
C ALA A 102 18.58 -4.32 -1.68
N VAL A 103 18.47 -4.53 -2.99
CA VAL A 103 17.48 -3.86 -3.85
C VAL A 103 16.53 -4.90 -4.42
N ALA A 104 15.25 -4.78 -4.07
CA ALA A 104 14.16 -5.55 -4.65
C ALA A 104 13.36 -4.68 -5.62
N SER A 105 12.58 -5.30 -6.50
CA SER A 105 11.68 -4.56 -7.39
C SER A 105 10.36 -5.29 -7.63
N PHE A 106 9.35 -4.54 -8.02
CA PHE A 106 8.05 -5.07 -8.42
C PHE A 106 7.35 -4.10 -9.37
N THR A 107 6.26 -4.55 -9.99
CA THR A 107 5.44 -3.72 -10.88
C THR A 107 3.99 -3.78 -10.40
N PRO A 108 3.41 -2.69 -9.85
CA PRO A 108 2.01 -2.67 -9.44
C PRO A 108 1.10 -2.70 -10.67
N THR A 109 0.15 -3.64 -10.71
CA THR A 109 -0.85 -3.74 -11.78
C THR A 109 -2.19 -3.13 -11.40
N VAL A 110 -2.40 -2.91 -10.10
CA VAL A 110 -3.64 -2.38 -9.53
C VAL A 110 -3.32 -1.09 -8.77
N ALA A 111 -4.15 -0.06 -8.93
CA ALA A 111 -4.01 1.17 -8.15
C ALA A 111 -4.35 0.91 -6.68
N GLY A 112 -3.65 1.57 -5.76
CA GLY A 112 -3.84 1.39 -4.32
C GLY A 112 -2.55 1.60 -3.53
N ASP A 113 -2.67 1.52 -2.21
CA ASP A 113 -1.53 1.62 -1.31
C ASP A 113 -0.90 0.26 -1.06
N TYR A 114 0.43 0.25 -1.07
CA TYR A 114 1.26 -0.92 -0.84
C TYR A 114 2.17 -0.65 0.34
N GLN A 115 2.33 -1.66 1.20
CA GLN A 115 3.31 -1.63 2.28
C GLN A 115 4.28 -2.79 2.15
N PHE A 116 5.57 -2.51 2.22
CA PHE A 116 6.63 -3.50 2.20
C PHE A 116 7.46 -3.44 3.47
N GLY A 117 7.77 -4.60 4.02
CA GLY A 117 8.68 -4.76 5.14
C GLY A 117 10.03 -5.25 4.65
N LEU A 118 11.10 -4.62 5.12
CA LEU A 118 12.47 -5.11 5.03
C LEU A 118 12.88 -5.67 6.38
N THR A 119 13.30 -6.93 6.40
CA THR A 119 14.05 -7.51 7.53
C THR A 119 15.49 -7.72 7.11
N VAL A 120 16.42 -7.18 7.90
CA VAL A 120 17.85 -7.46 7.76
C VAL A 120 18.32 -8.31 8.93
N THR A 121 19.13 -9.32 8.65
CA THR A 121 19.66 -10.24 9.67
C THR A 121 21.17 -10.26 9.58
N ASP A 122 21.83 -10.17 10.72
CA ASP A 122 23.27 -10.45 10.82
C ASP A 122 23.48 -11.96 10.92
N ASN A 123 24.17 -12.56 9.95
CA ASN A 123 24.30 -14.01 9.89
C ASN A 123 25.20 -14.60 11.00
N ALA A 124 26.07 -13.79 11.61
CA ALA A 124 26.96 -14.25 12.68
C ALA A 124 26.22 -14.30 14.03
N SER A 125 25.52 -13.23 14.38
CA SER A 125 24.78 -13.13 15.64
C SER A 125 23.36 -13.71 15.55
N GLY A 126 22.78 -13.81 14.35
CA GLY A 126 21.40 -14.21 14.11
C GLY A 126 20.36 -13.16 14.56
N LEU A 127 20.80 -11.95 14.92
CA LEU A 127 19.90 -10.86 15.27
C LEU A 127 19.37 -10.19 14.01
N SER A 128 18.15 -9.68 14.10
CA SER A 128 17.45 -9.06 12.98
C SER A 128 16.90 -7.69 13.36
N ALA A 129 16.80 -6.82 12.37
CA ALA A 129 16.11 -5.54 12.47
C ALA A 129 15.11 -5.43 11.31
N GLY A 130 13.95 -4.83 11.61
CA GLY A 130 12.87 -4.64 10.64
C GLY A 130 12.59 -3.17 10.43
N THR A 131 12.18 -2.82 9.20
CA THR A 131 11.61 -1.51 8.86
C THR A 131 10.56 -1.69 7.76
N SER A 132 9.77 -0.66 7.49
CA SER A 132 8.75 -0.72 6.43
C SER A 132 8.66 0.57 5.63
N VAL A 133 8.19 0.46 4.39
CA VAL A 133 7.97 1.56 3.45
C VAL A 133 6.57 1.49 2.86
N LEU A 134 6.02 2.65 2.52
CA LEU A 134 4.69 2.83 1.94
C LEU A 134 4.82 3.42 0.53
N LEU A 135 3.97 2.96 -0.38
CA LEU A 135 3.88 3.45 -1.76
C LEU A 135 2.41 3.55 -2.17
N SER A 136 2.01 4.67 -2.77
CA SER A 136 0.70 4.81 -3.42
C SER A 136 0.81 4.65 -4.94
N ALA A 137 0.21 3.61 -5.50
CA ALA A 137 0.14 3.41 -6.94
C ALA A 137 -1.13 4.03 -7.55
N THR A 138 -0.99 4.83 -8.60
CA THR A 138 -2.12 5.43 -9.33
C THR A 138 -2.21 4.88 -10.75
N ALA A 139 -3.43 4.78 -11.28
CA ALA A 139 -3.63 4.44 -12.69
C ALA A 139 -2.98 5.53 -13.57
N PRO A 140 -2.53 5.19 -14.79
CA PRO A 140 -2.07 6.19 -15.74
C PRO A 140 -3.20 7.20 -15.93
N ALA A 141 -2.89 8.49 -15.94
CA ALA A 141 -3.84 9.49 -16.37
C ALA A 141 -4.25 9.11 -17.79
N GLY A 142 -5.47 8.58 -17.95
CA GLY A 142 -6.04 8.40 -19.27
C GLY A 142 -5.97 9.76 -19.93
N THR A 143 -5.35 9.84 -21.11
CA THR A 143 -5.65 10.92 -22.02
C THR A 143 -7.15 10.86 -22.22
N SER A 144 -7.89 11.72 -21.52
CA SER A 144 -9.24 12.07 -21.95
C SER A 144 -9.03 12.57 -23.37
N SER A 145 -9.26 11.69 -24.34
CA SER A 145 -9.38 12.08 -25.72
C SER A 145 -10.59 12.99 -25.73
N GLY A 146 -10.33 14.29 -25.50
CA GLY A 146 -11.27 15.34 -25.72
C GLY A 146 -11.57 15.28 -27.19
N SER A 147 -12.60 14.52 -27.55
CA SER A 147 -13.35 14.73 -28.77
C SER A 147 -13.97 16.12 -28.63
N ASN A 148 -13.16 17.16 -28.83
CA ASN A 148 -13.66 18.43 -29.31
C ASN A 148 -14.12 18.14 -30.74
N SER A 149 -15.32 17.59 -30.87
CA SER A 149 -16.08 17.69 -32.10
C SER A 149 -16.37 19.18 -32.30
N SER A 150 -15.45 19.85 -33.00
CA SER A 150 -15.72 21.10 -33.70
C SER A 150 -16.68 20.76 -34.85
N GLY A 151 -17.96 20.60 -34.52
CA GLY A 151 -19.06 20.36 -35.45
C GLY A 151 -19.73 21.67 -35.83
N GLY A 152 -18.99 22.56 -36.48
CA GLY A 152 -19.58 23.65 -37.25
C GLY A 152 -20.07 23.09 -38.59
N GLY A 153 -21.38 22.93 -38.74
CA GLY A 153 -21.98 22.44 -39.98
C GLY A 153 -23.46 22.79 -40.05
N GLY A 154 -23.77 23.97 -40.60
CA GLY A 154 -25.11 24.25 -41.12
C GLY A 154 -25.42 23.28 -42.25
N GLY A 155 -26.55 22.61 -42.17
CA GLY A 155 -27.00 21.64 -43.17
C GLY A 155 -28.52 21.60 -43.19
N ALA A 156 -29.07 21.89 -44.36
CA ALA A 156 -30.47 22.13 -44.64
C ALA A 156 -31.41 21.02 -44.16
N PHE A 157 -32.60 21.44 -43.72
CA PHE A 157 -33.78 20.59 -43.66
C PHE A 157 -34.01 19.96 -45.03
N SER A 158 -33.98 18.62 -45.10
CA SER A 158 -34.38 17.88 -46.30
C SER A 158 -35.88 18.10 -46.51
N LEU A 159 -36.23 19.06 -47.37
CA LEU A 159 -37.58 19.42 -47.83
C LEU A 159 -38.15 18.37 -48.79
N VAL A 160 -38.13 17.10 -48.41
CA VAL A 160 -38.84 16.03 -49.11
C VAL A 160 -39.60 15.29 -48.02
N GLU A 161 -40.93 15.32 -48.14
CA GLU A 161 -41.94 14.75 -47.22
C GLU A 161 -42.44 15.69 -46.10
N ALA A 162 -43.18 16.73 -46.46
CA ALA A 162 -44.40 17.15 -45.73
C ALA A 162 -45.24 18.12 -46.57
N LEU A 163 -45.72 17.65 -47.73
CA LEU A 163 -46.80 18.28 -48.48
C LEU A 163 -48.14 17.65 -48.03
N LEU A 164 -49.16 18.50 -47.87
CA LEU A 164 -50.59 18.23 -47.61
C LEU A 164 -51.03 18.10 -46.14
N LEU A 165 -51.54 19.20 -45.58
CA LEU A 165 -52.99 19.42 -45.54
C LEU A 165 -53.35 20.91 -45.44
N LEU A 166 -54.25 21.30 -46.33
CA LEU A 166 -54.71 22.65 -46.67
C LEU A 166 -55.81 23.18 -45.72
N ALA A 167 -55.66 24.46 -45.38
CA ALA A 167 -56.63 25.56 -45.51
C ALA A 167 -57.96 25.60 -44.70
N GLY A 168 -58.16 26.78 -44.09
CA GLY A 168 -59.47 27.39 -43.78
C GLY A 168 -59.81 27.34 -42.28
N GLY A 169 -60.15 28.41 -41.57
CA GLY A 169 -60.49 29.80 -41.87
C GLY A 169 -60.64 30.53 -40.52
N LEU A 170 -60.34 31.81 -40.43
CA LEU A 170 -61.28 32.91 -40.67
C LEU A 170 -62.11 33.28 -39.41
N LEU A 171 -61.77 34.45 -38.87
CA LEU A 171 -62.62 35.49 -38.26
C LEU A 171 -63.52 35.19 -37.03
N ALA A 172 -63.40 36.15 -36.11
CA ALA A 172 -64.51 36.86 -35.47
C ALA A 172 -65.24 36.21 -34.27
N PHE A 173 -65.05 36.90 -33.13
CA PHE A 173 -66.12 37.63 -32.44
C PHE A 173 -67.32 36.81 -31.94
N VAL A 174 -67.26 36.36 -30.68
CA VAL A 174 -68.45 36.39 -29.80
C VAL A 174 -68.01 36.83 -28.41
N GLY A 175 -68.35 38.07 -28.08
CA GLY A 175 -68.49 38.49 -26.70
C GLY A 175 -69.81 37.99 -26.11
N ARG A 176 -69.78 37.60 -24.83
CA ARG A 176 -70.86 37.67 -23.82
C ARG A 176 -70.31 36.97 -22.56
N ARG A 177 -70.46 37.42 -21.31
CA ARG A 177 -70.93 38.65 -20.65
C ARG A 177 -70.85 38.32 -19.13
N ARG A 178 -70.52 39.32 -18.28
CA ARG A 178 -70.84 39.48 -16.83
C ARG A 178 -69.98 38.77 -15.74
N ILE A 179 -69.05 39.50 -15.08
CA ILE A 179 -69.12 40.16 -13.72
C ILE A 179 -69.86 39.38 -12.58
N PRO A 180 -69.55 39.47 -11.25
CA PRO A 180 -68.30 39.41 -10.42
C PRO A 180 -68.45 38.58 -9.10
N ALA A 181 -67.47 38.71 -8.17
CA ALA A 181 -67.55 38.58 -6.69
C ALA A 181 -67.76 37.15 -6.11
N ASP A 182 -67.38 36.76 -4.90
CA ASP A 182 -66.68 37.35 -3.75
C ASP A 182 -66.05 36.18 -2.96
N SER A 183 -65.15 36.55 -2.07
CA SER A 183 -64.51 35.85 -0.97
C SER A 183 -65.40 34.91 -0.13
N ALA A 184 -64.80 33.80 0.31
CA ALA A 184 -64.92 33.27 1.67
C ALA A 184 -63.64 32.48 1.99
#